data_AF-A0A528XKH3-F1
#
_entry.id   AF-A0A528XKH3-F1
#
_cell.length_a   1.000
_cell.length_b   1.000
_cell.length_c   1.000
_cell.angle_alpha   90.00
_cell.angle_beta   90.00
_cell.angle_gamma   90.00
#
_symmetry.space_group_name_H-M   'P 1'
#
loop_
_entity.id
_entity.type
_entity.pdbx_description
1 polymer ?
#
loop_
_entity_poly.entity_id
_entity_poly.type
_entity_poly.pdbx_seq_one_letter_code
_entity_poly.pdbx_strand_id
1 'polypeptide(L)'
;MSVFDPGPYQQSPNGPLTAETVQRLVHIKERTGMSYASLGAKLGFSGTFLYNLMLKNANVGTQHVERVARAIARLEEGEADEAAPGQEAGTADMLDHPFHLRADLQIVVSLPVDLTEREAERLGKFIQSLPVG
;
A
#
# COMPACT_ATOMS: atom_id res chain seq x y z
N MET A 1 -28.50 -2.54 -2.03
CA MET A 1 -27.03 -2.63 -2.03
C MET A 1 -26.60 -2.80 -3.47
N SER A 2 -25.92 -1.81 -4.06
CA SER A 2 -25.39 -1.97 -5.42
C SER A 2 -24.26 -2.99 -5.35
N VAL A 3 -24.42 -4.12 -6.01
CA VAL A 3 -23.36 -5.13 -6.12
C VAL A 3 -22.32 -4.53 -7.08
N PHE A 4 -21.12 -4.24 -6.59
CA PHE A 4 -20.03 -3.78 -7.43
C PHE A 4 -19.61 -4.92 -8.39
N ASP A 5 -19.50 -4.61 -9.69
CA ASP A 5 -19.01 -5.56 -10.69
C ASP A 5 -17.51 -5.34 -10.94
N PRO A 6 -16.63 -6.30 -10.56
CA PRO A 6 -15.20 -6.21 -10.79
C PRO A 6 -14.78 -6.56 -12.23
N GLY A 7 -15.65 -7.17 -13.04
CA GLY A 7 -15.34 -7.69 -14.37
C GLY A 7 -14.68 -6.68 -15.34
N PRO A 8 -15.10 -5.40 -15.39
CA PRO A 8 -14.46 -4.40 -16.25
C PRO A 8 -13.01 -4.07 -15.84
N TYR A 9 -12.69 -4.27 -14.57
CA TYR A 9 -11.42 -3.81 -13.98
C TYR A 9 -10.40 -4.93 -13.80
N GLN A 10 -10.85 -6.18 -13.80
CA GLN A 10 -10.02 -7.36 -13.50
C GLN A 10 -10.26 -8.49 -14.50
N GLN A 11 -9.20 -9.17 -14.92
CA GLN A 11 -9.28 -10.23 -15.94
C GLN A 11 -9.97 -11.51 -15.42
N SER A 12 -9.77 -11.82 -14.14
CA SER A 12 -10.36 -12.97 -13.45
C SER A 12 -10.44 -12.69 -11.95
N PRO A 13 -11.31 -13.38 -11.17
CA PRO A 13 -11.36 -13.20 -9.73
C PRO A 13 -9.99 -13.41 -9.09
N ASN A 14 -9.53 -12.44 -8.28
CA ASN A 14 -8.20 -12.41 -7.69
C ASN A 14 -7.03 -12.49 -8.69
N GLY A 15 -7.28 -12.14 -9.96
CA GLY A 15 -6.31 -12.08 -11.04
C GLY A 15 -5.72 -10.68 -11.28
N PRO A 16 -5.01 -10.49 -12.39
CA PRO A 16 -4.46 -9.20 -12.78
C PRO A 16 -5.53 -8.20 -13.23
N LEU A 17 -5.19 -6.92 -13.20
CA LEU A 17 -6.03 -5.86 -13.74
C LEU A 17 -6.17 -5.99 -15.27
N THR A 18 -7.27 -5.48 -15.82
CA THR A 18 -7.43 -5.38 -17.28
C THR A 18 -6.41 -4.40 -17.85
N ALA A 19 -6.01 -4.61 -19.11
CA ALA A 19 -5.07 -3.72 -19.80
C ALA A 19 -5.58 -2.27 -19.84
N GLU A 20 -6.90 -2.08 -20.00
CA GLU A 20 -7.56 -0.79 -19.94
C GLU A 20 -7.37 -0.11 -18.58
N THR A 21 -7.59 -0.84 -17.49
CA THR A 21 -7.40 -0.30 -16.12
C THR A 21 -5.94 0.09 -15.87
N VAL A 22 -4.98 -0.71 -16.36
CA VAL A 22 -3.56 -0.36 -16.27
C VAL A 22 -3.25 0.90 -17.08
N GLN A 23 -3.79 1.03 -18.30
CA GLN A 23 -3.60 2.22 -19.12
C GLN A 23 -4.15 3.49 -18.45
N ARG A 24 -5.32 3.40 -17.80
CA ARG A 24 -5.88 4.52 -17.02
C ARG A 24 -4.94 4.95 -15.90
N LEU A 25 -4.37 4.00 -15.16
CA LEU A 25 -3.37 4.28 -14.12
C LEU A 25 -2.08 4.91 -14.68
N VAL A 26 -1.60 4.45 -15.84
CA VAL A 26 -0.44 5.05 -16.53
C VAL A 26 -0.76 6.50 -16.91
N HIS A 27 -1.93 6.74 -17.52
CA HIS A 27 -2.34 8.07 -17.93
C HIS A 27 -2.47 9.03 -16.75
N ILE A 28 -3.08 8.59 -15.64
CA ILE A 28 -3.14 9.36 -14.39
C ILE A 28 -1.72 9.71 -13.91
N LYS A 29 -0.81 8.73 -13.87
CA LYS A 29 0.57 8.94 -13.42
C LYS A 29 1.33 9.95 -14.29
N GLU A 30 1.20 9.84 -15.61
CA GLU A 30 1.87 10.74 -16.56
C GLU A 30 1.31 12.16 -16.48
N ARG A 31 -0.02 12.31 -16.42
CA ARG A 31 -0.68 13.62 -16.32
C ARG A 31 -0.36 14.33 -15.00
N THR A 32 -0.31 13.60 -13.89
CA THR A 32 -0.10 14.17 -12.55
C THR A 32 1.38 14.27 -12.17
N GLY A 33 2.28 13.57 -12.87
CA GLY A 33 3.69 13.47 -12.49
C GLY A 33 3.95 12.68 -11.20
N MET A 34 2.96 11.97 -10.67
CA MET A 34 3.09 11.27 -9.39
C MET A 34 4.10 10.13 -9.43
N SER A 35 4.81 9.94 -8.31
CA SER A 35 5.60 8.73 -8.08
C SER A 35 4.69 7.52 -7.85
N TYR A 36 5.22 6.30 -8.04
CA TYR A 36 4.46 5.08 -7.70
C TYR A 36 4.05 5.04 -6.23
N ALA A 37 4.85 5.61 -5.32
CA ALA A 37 4.50 5.69 -3.91
C ALA A 37 3.28 6.59 -3.67
N SER A 38 3.27 7.79 -4.28
CA SER A 38 2.17 8.76 -4.13
C SER A 38 0.87 8.26 -4.76
N LEU A 39 0.96 7.68 -5.97
CA LEU A 39 -0.21 7.10 -6.65
C LEU A 39 -0.69 5.83 -5.92
N GLY A 40 0.23 5.00 -5.45
CA GLY A 40 -0.08 3.81 -4.66
C GLY A 40 -0.86 4.17 -3.40
N ALA A 41 -0.39 5.17 -2.66
CA ALA A 41 -1.07 5.64 -1.45
C ALA A 41 -2.52 6.07 -1.74
N LYS A 42 -2.78 6.78 -2.85
CA LYS A 42 -4.13 7.18 -3.26
C LYS A 42 -5.03 5.99 -3.65
N LEU A 43 -4.45 4.87 -4.06
CA LEU A 43 -5.16 3.63 -4.39
C LEU A 43 -5.27 2.68 -3.18
N GLY A 44 -4.63 3.00 -2.05
CA GLY A 44 -4.55 2.14 -0.87
C GLY A 44 -3.55 0.99 -1.02
N PHE A 45 -2.47 1.20 -1.78
CA PHE A 45 -1.41 0.23 -2.02
C PHE A 45 -0.01 0.79 -1.74
N SER A 46 0.95 -0.10 -1.49
CA SER A 46 2.36 0.31 -1.49
C SER A 46 2.83 0.66 -2.91
N GLY A 47 3.79 1.57 -3.02
CA GLY A 47 4.35 1.96 -4.32
C GLY A 47 4.96 0.78 -5.08
N THR A 48 5.63 -0.14 -4.37
CA THR A 48 6.19 -1.36 -4.96
C THR A 48 5.10 -2.29 -5.48
N PHE A 49 3.98 -2.42 -4.76
CA PHE A 49 2.86 -3.23 -5.21
C PHE A 49 2.20 -2.63 -6.45
N LEU A 50 1.99 -1.30 -6.47
CA LEU A 50 1.47 -0.61 -7.66
C LEU A 50 2.39 -0.77 -8.87
N TYR A 51 3.71 -0.65 -8.68
CA TYR A 51 4.68 -0.89 -9.74
C TYR A 51 4.53 -2.31 -10.33
N ASN A 52 4.40 -3.33 -9.48
CA ASN A 52 4.22 -4.70 -9.92
C ASN A 52 2.86 -4.92 -10.61
N LEU A 53 1.79 -4.26 -10.15
CA LEU A 53 0.48 -4.30 -10.80
C LEU A 53 0.55 -3.72 -12.21
N MET A 54 1.20 -2.56 -12.38
CA MET A 54 1.23 -1.85 -13.66
C MET A 54 2.22 -2.48 -14.67
N LEU A 55 3.34 -3.03 -14.21
CA LEU A 55 4.43 -3.45 -15.11
C LEU A 55 4.72 -4.96 -15.11
N LYS A 56 4.33 -5.69 -14.05
CA LYS A 56 4.62 -7.12 -13.92
C LYS A 56 3.38 -8.00 -13.93
N ASN A 57 2.22 -7.45 -14.30
CA ASN A 57 0.95 -8.17 -14.36
C ASN A 57 0.64 -8.90 -13.04
N ALA A 58 0.92 -8.26 -11.90
CA ALA A 58 0.64 -8.84 -10.59
C ALA A 58 -0.86 -9.01 -10.35
N ASN A 59 -1.21 -9.96 -9.49
CA ASN A 59 -2.58 -10.21 -9.10
C ASN A 59 -3.03 -9.23 -8.01
N VAL A 60 -4.32 -8.87 -8.05
CA VAL A 60 -4.99 -8.07 -7.00
C VAL A 60 -6.20 -8.83 -6.49
N GLY A 61 -6.48 -8.78 -5.19
CA GLY A 61 -7.71 -9.41 -4.66
C GLY A 61 -8.97 -8.69 -5.14
N THR A 62 -10.03 -9.42 -5.49
CA THR A 62 -11.31 -8.84 -5.98
C THR A 62 -11.88 -7.81 -5.01
N GLN A 63 -11.70 -8.04 -3.70
CA GLN A 63 -12.11 -7.13 -2.63
C GLN A 63 -11.49 -5.71 -2.71
N HIS A 64 -10.36 -5.56 -3.40
CA HIS A 64 -9.68 -4.27 -3.56
C HIS A 64 -10.08 -3.55 -4.85
N VAL A 65 -10.70 -4.25 -5.80
CA VAL A 65 -11.00 -3.72 -7.15
C VAL A 65 -11.99 -2.56 -7.08
N GLU A 66 -12.98 -2.62 -6.20
CA GLU A 66 -13.95 -1.51 -6.00
C GLU A 66 -13.25 -0.23 -5.56
N ARG A 67 -12.32 -0.33 -4.62
CA ARG A 67 -11.56 0.82 -4.14
C ARG A 67 -10.71 1.41 -5.25
N VAL A 68 -10.02 0.56 -6.02
CA VAL A 68 -9.21 0.98 -7.16
C VAL A 68 -10.05 1.70 -8.21
N ALA A 69 -11.19 1.13 -8.59
CA ALA A 69 -12.10 1.73 -9.56
C ALA A 69 -12.59 3.12 -9.13
N ARG A 70 -13.00 3.26 -7.86
CA ARG A 70 -13.43 4.55 -7.30
C ARG A 70 -12.29 5.58 -7.27
N ALA A 71 -11.09 5.17 -6.86
CA ALA A 71 -9.93 6.05 -6.79
C ALA A 71 -9.46 6.50 -8.17
N ILE A 72 -9.51 5.62 -9.19
CA ILE A 72 -9.23 5.97 -10.59
C ILE A 72 -10.23 7.03 -11.08
N ALA A 73 -11.53 6.81 -10.86
CA ALA A 73 -12.57 7.76 -11.31
C ALA A 73 -12.35 9.17 -10.73
N ARG A 74 -12.12 9.27 -9.42
CA ARG A 74 -11.82 10.56 -8.76
C ARG A 74 -10.57 11.23 -9.33
N LEU A 75 -9.51 10.45 -9.52
CA LEU A 75 -8.26 10.95 -10.06
C LEU A 75 -8.44 11.47 -11.49
N GLU A 76 -9.19 10.77 -12.34
CA GLU A 76 -9.46 11.18 -13.73
C GLU A 76 -10.27 12.47 -13.81
N GLU A 77 -11.29 12.62 -12.95
CA GLU A 77 -12.15 13.82 -12.87
C GLU A 77 -11.38 15.08 -12.45
N GLY A 78 -10.11 14.93 -12.04
CA GLY A 78 -9.28 16.07 -11.64
C GLY A 78 -9.69 16.63 -10.29
N GLU A 79 -10.47 15.87 -9.51
CA GLU A 79 -10.61 16.10 -8.08
C GLU A 79 -9.23 15.89 -7.45
N ALA A 80 -8.49 16.98 -7.34
CA ALA A 80 -7.38 17.11 -6.40
C ALA A 80 -8.02 17.05 -5.02
N ASP A 81 -8.28 15.84 -4.55
CA ASP A 81 -8.84 15.59 -3.23
C ASP A 81 -7.90 16.24 -2.21
N GLU A 82 -8.31 17.39 -1.70
CA GLU A 82 -7.87 17.91 -0.41
C GLU A 82 -8.05 16.76 0.57
N ALA A 83 -6.92 16.28 1.09
CA ALA A 83 -6.80 15.27 2.13
C ALA A 83 -8.14 14.75 2.67
N ALA A 84 -8.71 13.71 2.06
CA ALA A 84 -9.69 12.88 2.73
C ALA A 84 -9.00 12.36 4.02
N PRO A 85 -9.47 12.73 5.23
CA PRO A 85 -8.92 12.16 6.44
C PRO A 85 -9.45 10.73 6.51
N GLY A 86 -8.54 9.76 6.37
CA GLY A 86 -8.84 8.35 6.64
C GLY A 86 -8.75 7.47 5.40
N GLN A 87 -7.52 7.11 5.05
CA GLN A 87 -7.10 5.70 5.10
C GLN A 87 -5.59 5.66 4.84
N GLU A 88 -4.88 5.91 5.93
CA GLU A 88 -3.66 5.20 6.31
C GLU A 88 -3.41 3.98 5.41
N ALA A 89 -2.33 4.07 4.64
CA ALA A 89 -1.71 2.91 4.02
C ALA A 89 -1.24 1.98 5.16
N GLY A 90 -2.16 1.17 5.68
CA GLY A 90 -1.94 0.32 6.85
C GLY A 90 -1.63 1.11 8.12
N THR A 91 -2.65 1.63 8.81
CA THR A 91 -2.56 1.67 10.27
C THR A 91 -2.77 0.28 10.78
N ALA A 92 -1.69 -0.50 10.76
CA ALA A 92 -1.42 -1.13 12.01
C ALA A 92 -1.12 0.01 12.99
N ASP A 93 -1.91 0.11 14.05
CA ASP A 93 -1.65 1.00 15.17
C ASP A 93 -0.16 0.87 15.53
N MET A 94 0.63 1.92 15.29
CA MET A 94 2.09 1.85 15.46
C MET A 94 2.40 2.16 16.93
N LEU A 95 2.94 1.19 17.64
CA LEU A 95 3.41 1.35 19.00
C LEU A 95 4.90 1.68 19.01
N ASP A 96 5.25 2.76 19.71
CA ASP A 96 6.64 3.14 19.93
C ASP A 96 7.23 2.33 21.09
N HIS A 97 8.21 1.49 20.77
CA HIS A 97 8.92 0.68 21.76
C HIS A 97 10.31 1.27 22.04
N PRO A 98 10.54 1.82 23.25
CA PRO A 98 11.88 2.21 23.65
C PRO A 98 12.79 0.99 23.81
N PHE A 99 13.92 0.97 23.11
CA PHE A 99 14.93 -0.08 23.17
C PHE A 99 16.29 0.52 23.55
N HIS A 100 16.93 -0.03 24.57
CA HIS A 100 18.27 0.39 24.99
C HIS A 100 19.31 -0.46 24.26
N LEU A 101 19.98 0.13 23.27
CA LEU A 101 21.04 -0.54 22.53
C LEU A 101 22.32 -0.64 23.36
N ARG A 102 22.59 0.42 24.14
CA ARG A 102 23.73 0.56 25.08
C ARG A 102 23.27 1.37 26.28
N ALA A 103 24.06 1.38 27.35
CA ALA A 103 23.75 2.13 28.58
C ALA A 103 23.54 3.65 28.34
N ASP A 104 24.15 4.21 27.30
CA ASP A 104 24.09 5.62 26.92
C ASP A 104 23.22 5.89 25.67
N LEU A 105 22.66 4.85 25.03
CA LEU A 105 21.93 4.99 23.76
C LEU A 105 20.60 4.23 23.77
N GLN A 106 19.52 5.01 23.84
CA GLN A 106 18.15 4.56 23.69
C GLN A 106 17.64 4.92 22.29
N ILE A 107 17.10 3.93 21.59
CA ILE A 107 16.40 4.11 20.31
C ILE A 107 14.92 3.82 20.49
N VAL A 108 14.09 4.37 19.62
CA VAL A 108 12.65 4.06 19.56
C VAL A 108 12.40 3.24 18.32
N VAL A 109 11.76 2.10 18.48
CA VAL A 109 11.36 1.22 17.38
C VAL A 109 9.84 1.26 17.29
N SER A 110 9.32 1.86 16.23
CA SER A 110 7.88 1.88 15.96
C SER A 110 7.47 0.56 15.30
N LEU A 111 6.55 -0.16 15.93
CA LEU A 111 6.10 -1.48 15.50
C LEU A 111 4.58 -1.52 15.32
N PRO A 112 4.08 -2.24 14.31
CA PRO A 112 2.66 -2.44 14.15
C PRO A 112 2.09 -3.35 15.25
N VAL A 113 0.91 -3.01 15.82
CA VAL A 113 0.20 -3.86 16.82
C VAL A 113 -0.07 -5.27 16.31
N ASP A 114 -0.37 -5.40 15.02
CA ASP A 114 -0.74 -6.65 14.38
C ASP A 114 0.48 -7.29 13.69
N LEU A 115 1.57 -7.46 14.43
CA LEU A 115 2.76 -8.17 13.97
C LEU A 115 2.43 -9.63 13.66
N THR A 116 2.63 -10.05 12.41
CA THR A 116 2.53 -11.48 12.07
C THR A 116 3.73 -12.26 12.63
N GLU A 117 3.57 -13.56 12.84
CA GLU A 117 4.63 -14.44 13.40
C GLU A 117 5.94 -14.34 12.61
N ARG A 118 5.87 -14.28 11.27
CA ARG A 118 7.05 -14.14 10.39
C ARG A 118 7.74 -12.79 10.54
N GLU A 119 6.98 -11.72 10.75
CA GLU A 119 7.53 -10.39 10.93
C GLU A 119 8.17 -10.25 12.31
N ALA A 120 7.55 -10.83 13.35
CA ALA A 120 8.12 -10.92 14.68
C ALA A 120 9.44 -11.71 14.68
N GLU A 121 9.51 -12.84 13.97
CA GLU A 121 10.74 -13.63 13.84
C GLU A 121 11.86 -12.83 13.16
N ARG A 122 11.54 -12.13 12.07
CA ARG A 122 12.50 -11.27 11.35
C ARG A 122 13.00 -10.12 12.23
N LEU A 123 12.11 -9.48 12.98
CA LEU A 123 12.46 -8.42 13.91
C LEU A 123 13.39 -8.95 15.02
N GLY A 124 13.09 -10.12 15.57
CA GLY A 124 13.94 -10.76 16.58
C GLY A 124 15.36 -11.01 16.07
N LYS A 125 15.51 -11.56 14.87
CA LYS A 125 16.82 -11.76 14.23
C LYS A 125 17.56 -10.45 14.00
N PHE A 126 16.84 -9.40 13.59
CA PHE A 126 17.42 -8.08 13.42
C PHE A 126 17.95 -7.51 14.74
N ILE A 127 17.15 -7.54 15.82
CA ILE A 127 17.55 -7.04 17.14
C ILE A 127 18.78 -7.82 17.66
N GLN A 128 18.81 -9.14 17.48
CA GLN A 128 19.97 -9.98 17.87
C GLN A 128 21.24 -9.68 17.08
N SER A 129 21.12 -9.14 15.86
CA SER A 129 22.26 -8.73 15.05
C SER A 129 22.85 -7.38 15.45
N LEU A 130 22.12 -6.61 16.27
CA LEU A 130 22.61 -5.34 16.76
C LEU A 130 23.74 -5.56 17.76
N PRO A 131 24.77 -4.70 17.76
CA PRO A 131 25.83 -4.75 18.75
C PRO A 131 25.29 -4.22 20.09
N VAL A 132 24.50 -5.04 20.78
CA VAL A 132 24.11 -4.84 22.16
C VAL A 132 25.32 -5.20 23.03
N GLY A 133 25.90 -4.18 23.66
CA GLY A 133 27.13 -4.27 24.45
C GLY A 133 26.90 -3.88 25.88
#